data_AF-A0A8T5G0H3-F1
#
_entry.id   AF-A0A8T5G0H3-F1
#
_cell.length_a   1.000
_cell.length_b   1.000
_cell.length_c   1.000
_cell.angle_alpha   90.00
_cell.angle_beta   90.00
_cell.angle_gamma   90.00
#
_symmetry.space_group_name_H-M   'P 1'
#
loop_
_entity.id
_entity.type
_entity.pdbx_description
1 polymer ?
#
loop_
_entity_poly.entity_id
_entity_poly.type
_entity_poly.pdbx_seq_one_letter_code
_entity_poly.pdbx_strand_id
1 'polypeptide(L)'
;MTTEMITFKLEDTFLKDVDSVVKNQGFHSRTEFIRNALREKVEEAKLKEAMIQIAKLKGSSNNNTSDKKLEEIRNKVFEEFEKNLK
;
A
#
# COMPACT_ATOMS: atom_id res chain seq x y z
N MET A 1 -17.31 2.69 -10.69
CA MET A 1 -16.70 1.50 -10.06
C MET A 1 -17.63 0.33 -10.30
N THR A 2 -17.13 -0.74 -10.90
CA THR A 2 -17.87 -2.01 -11.02
C THR A 2 -17.65 -2.82 -9.73
N THR A 3 -18.71 -3.47 -9.26
CA THR A 3 -18.66 -4.37 -8.11
C THR A 3 -18.83 -5.78 -8.63
N GLU A 4 -17.90 -6.67 -8.29
CA GLU A 4 -17.96 -8.08 -8.63
C GLU A 4 -18.33 -8.89 -7.37
N MET A 5 -19.19 -9.89 -7.54
CA MET A 5 -19.59 -10.80 -6.47
C MET A 5 -18.59 -11.94 -6.37
N ILE A 6 -18.04 -12.17 -5.18
CA ILE A 6 -17.17 -13.31 -4.89
C ILE A 6 -17.83 -14.21 -3.85
N THR A 7 -17.62 -15.52 -3.98
CA THR A 7 -18.07 -16.51 -2.99
C THR A 7 -16.85 -17.29 -2.51
N PHE A 8 -16.74 -17.47 -1.20
CA PHE A 8 -15.67 -18.25 -0.58
C PHE A 8 -16.24 -19.02 0.61
N LYS A 9 -15.58 -20.12 0.96
CA LYS A 9 -15.93 -20.95 2.12
C LYS A 9 -15.04 -20.54 3.29
N LEU A 10 -15.65 -20.38 4.46
CA LEU A 10 -14.96 -20.10 5.71
C LEU A 10 -15.32 -21.19 6.72
N GLU A 11 -14.47 -21.37 7.72
CA GLU A 11 -14.84 -22.14 8.90
C GLU A 11 -15.94 -21.42 9.68
N ASP A 12 -16.90 -22.18 10.21
CA ASP A 12 -18.04 -21.63 10.94
C ASP A 12 -17.62 -20.85 12.18
N THR A 13 -16.56 -21.28 12.86
CA THR A 13 -15.96 -20.59 14.00
C THR A 13 -15.45 -19.22 13.59
N PHE A 14 -14.66 -19.15 12.52
CA PHE A 14 -14.16 -17.89 11.99
C PHE A 14 -15.28 -16.96 11.51
N LEU A 15 -16.35 -17.51 10.91
CA LEU A 15 -17.50 -16.71 10.50
C LEU A 15 -18.18 -16.02 11.70
N LYS A 16 -18.26 -16.69 12.85
CA LYS A 16 -18.78 -16.10 14.09
C LYS A 16 -17.88 -14.99 14.64
N ASP A 17 -16.56 -15.13 14.48
CA ASP A 17 -15.62 -14.08 14.84
C ASP A 17 -15.81 -12.84 13.95
N VAL A 18 -15.98 -13.05 12.64
CA VAL A 18 -16.32 -11.98 11.68
C VAL A 18 -17.61 -11.27 12.08
N ASP A 19 -18.67 -12.01 12.44
CA ASP A 19 -19.94 -11.43 12.90
C ASP A 19 -19.77 -10.57 14.15
N SER A 20 -18.98 -11.05 15.09
CA SER A 20 -18.70 -10.35 16.34
C SER A 20 -17.96 -9.04 16.06
N VAL A 21 -16.99 -9.05 15.16
CA VAL A 21 -16.25 -7.84 14.75
C VAL A 21 -17.17 -6.86 14.03
N VAL A 22 -17.98 -7.33 13.07
CA VAL A 22 -18.95 -6.51 12.33
C VAL A 22 -19.86 -5.76 13.29
N LYS A 23 -20.42 -6.47 14.28
CA LYS A 23 -21.29 -5.89 15.29
C LYS A 23 -20.56 -4.90 16.21
N ASN A 24 -19.38 -5.26 16.71
CA ASN A 24 -18.65 -4.48 17.71
C ASN A 24 -18.03 -3.20 17.14
N GLN A 25 -17.61 -3.23 15.87
CA GLN A 25 -17.00 -2.09 15.20
C GLN A 25 -18.01 -1.25 14.41
N GLY A 26 -19.31 -1.59 14.46
CA GLY A 26 -20.38 -0.78 13.87
C GLY A 26 -20.46 -0.85 12.34
N PHE A 27 -19.97 -1.92 11.73
CA PHE A 27 -20.11 -2.13 10.29
C PHE A 27 -21.57 -2.44 9.93
N HIS A 28 -22.03 -1.95 8.78
CA HIS A 28 -23.40 -2.18 8.33
C HIS A 28 -23.60 -3.61 7.80
N SER A 29 -22.55 -4.24 7.25
CA SER A 29 -22.62 -5.60 6.70
C SER A 29 -21.28 -6.33 6.72
N ARG A 30 -21.31 -7.67 6.66
CA ARG A 30 -20.11 -8.49 6.42
C ARG A 30 -19.37 -8.06 5.17
N THR A 31 -20.09 -7.79 4.09
CA THR A 31 -19.50 -7.39 2.80
C THR A 31 -18.71 -6.10 2.90
N GLU A 32 -19.21 -5.12 3.66
CA GLU A 32 -18.49 -3.87 3.92
C GLU A 32 -17.21 -4.13 4.71
N PHE A 33 -17.30 -4.87 5.81
CA PHE A 33 -16.14 -5.24 6.63
C PHE A 33 -15.07 -5.96 5.80
N ILE A 34 -15.47 -7.02 5.07
CA ILE A 34 -14.55 -7.81 4.23
C ILE A 34 -13.92 -6.94 3.14
N ARG A 35 -14.69 -6.05 2.51
CA ARG A 35 -14.16 -5.14 1.48
C ARG A 35 -13.10 -4.20 2.05
N ASN A 36 -13.35 -3.64 3.23
CA ASN A 36 -12.40 -2.74 3.89
C ASN A 36 -11.13 -3.50 4.31
N ALA A 37 -11.29 -4.66 4.93
CA ALA A 37 -10.16 -5.51 5.33
C ALA A 37 -9.30 -5.94 4.14
N LEU A 38 -9.92 -6.32 3.01
CA LEU A 38 -9.20 -6.64 1.77
C LEU A 38 -8.46 -5.42 1.22
N ARG A 39 -9.08 -4.24 1.23
CA ARG A 39 -8.43 -2.99 0.76
C ARG A 39 -7.21 -2.67 1.62
N GLU A 40 -7.36 -2.68 2.93
CA GLU A 40 -6.26 -2.44 3.87
C GLU A 40 -5.12 -3.42 3.63
N LYS A 41 -5.43 -4.71 3.45
CA LYS A 41 -4.39 -5.72 3.24
C LYS A 41 -3.65 -5.57 1.92
N VAL A 42 -4.36 -5.18 0.86
CA VAL A 42 -3.78 -4.90 -0.46
C VAL A 42 -2.85 -3.68 -0.38
N GLU A 43 -3.26 -2.61 0.27
CA GLU A 43 -2.42 -1.41 0.41
C GLU A 43 -1.20 -1.67 1.31
N GLU A 44 -1.36 -2.44 2.39
CA GLU A 44 -0.23 -2.88 3.22
C GLU A 44 0.79 -3.69 2.41
N ALA A 45 0.32 -4.61 1.56
CA ALA A 45 1.18 -5.42 0.71
C ALA A 45 1.97 -4.56 -0.29
N LYS A 46 1.30 -3.61 -0.96
CA LYS A 46 1.94 -2.64 -1.87
C LYS A 46 2.99 -1.80 -1.16
N LEU A 47 2.66 -1.28 0.02
CA LEU A 47 3.58 -0.46 0.81
C LEU A 47 4.82 -1.28 1.21
N LYS A 48 4.62 -2.51 1.68
CA LYS A 48 5.72 -3.42 2.04
C LYS A 48 6.65 -3.68 0.85
N GLU A 49 6.09 -3.90 -0.34
CA GLU A 49 6.89 -4.08 -1.55
C GLU A 49 7.69 -2.82 -1.91
N ALA A 50 7.05 -1.65 -1.89
CA ALA A 50 7.72 -0.37 -2.13
C ALA A 50 8.85 -0.11 -1.12
N MET A 51 8.63 -0.43 0.17
CA MET A 51 9.66 -0.31 1.20
C MET A 51 10.84 -1.25 0.96
N ILE A 52 10.61 -2.47 0.48
CA ILE A 52 11.69 -3.39 0.09
C ILE A 52 12.50 -2.81 -1.07
N GLN A 53 11.84 -2.21 -2.06
CA GLN A 53 12.52 -1.56 -3.18
C GLN A 53 13.36 -0.37 -2.72
N ILE A 54 12.83 0.48 -1.82
CA ILE A 54 13.57 1.59 -1.21
C ILE A 54 14.76 1.08 -0.39
N ALA A 55 14.57 0.01 0.39
CA ALA A 55 15.64 -0.57 1.18
C ALA A 55 16.80 -1.09 0.32
N LYS A 56 16.52 -1.65 -0.87
CA LYS A 56 17.56 -2.03 -1.85
C LYS A 56 18.35 -0.83 -2.38
N LEU A 57 17.73 0.34 -2.46
CA LEU A 57 18.40 1.59 -2.85
C LEU A 57 19.19 2.18 -1.68
N LYS A 58 18.76 1.96 -0.44
CA LYS A 58 19.42 2.46 0.77
C LYS A 58 20.74 1.70 1.00
N GLY A 59 21.85 2.33 0.59
CA GLY A 59 23.21 1.79 0.72
C GLY A 59 23.84 1.34 -0.60
N SER A 60 23.11 1.36 -1.73
CA SER A 60 23.71 1.15 -3.06
C SER A 60 24.56 2.34 -3.52
N SER A 61 24.36 3.52 -2.91
CA SER A 61 25.23 4.67 -3.10
C SER A 61 26.45 4.55 -2.18
N ASN A 62 27.52 3.97 -2.71
CA ASN A 62 28.84 3.93 -2.07
C ASN A 62 29.61 5.25 -2.23
N ASN A 63 28.93 6.33 -2.66
CA ASN A 63 29.52 7.61 -2.97
C ASN A 63 29.29 8.59 -1.81
N ASN A 64 30.38 9.08 -1.21
CA ASN A 64 30.38 10.31 -0.40
C ASN A 64 29.98 11.48 -1.30
N THR A 65 28.67 11.66 -1.48
CA THR A 65 28.10 12.70 -2.33
C THR A 65 28.02 13.95 -1.48
N SER A 66 28.79 14.99 -1.84
CA SER A 66 28.72 16.26 -1.11
C SER A 66 27.35 16.92 -1.30
N ASP A 67 26.96 17.79 -0.38
CA ASP A 67 25.67 18.50 -0.42
C ASP A 67 25.43 19.21 -1.75
N LYS A 68 26.47 19.82 -2.34
CA LYS A 68 26.39 20.44 -3.67
C LYS A 68 25.97 19.46 -4.76
N LYS A 69 26.51 18.24 -4.73
CA LYS A 69 26.23 17.23 -5.75
C LYS A 69 24.84 16.61 -5.55
N LEU A 70 24.35 16.53 -4.32
CA LEU A 70 22.95 16.18 -4.03
C LEU A 70 21.97 17.24 -4.54
N GLU A 71 22.32 18.52 -4.40
CA GLU A 71 21.52 19.64 -4.88
C GLU A 71 21.44 19.66 -6.42
N GLU A 72 22.56 19.44 -7.10
CA GLU A 72 22.61 19.28 -8.57
C GLU A 72 21.76 18.09 -9.06
N ILE A 73 21.82 16.94 -8.36
CA ILE A 73 21.01 15.76 -8.70
C ILE A 73 19.52 16.06 -8.50
N ARG A 74 19.12 16.73 -7.41
CA ARG A 74 17.71 17.11 -7.20
C ARG A 74 17.19 17.99 -8.32
N ASN A 75 17.93 19.03 -8.70
CA ASN A 75 17.50 19.96 -9.74
C ASN A 75 17.32 19.24 -11.08
N LYS A 76 18.26 18.37 -11.47
CA LYS A 76 18.14 17.55 -12.68
C LYS A 76 16.93 16.61 -12.65
N VAL A 77 16.72 15.93 -11.53
CA VAL A 77 15.58 15.00 -11.38
C VAL A 77 14.25 15.77 -11.45
N PHE A 78 14.18 16.95 -10.84
CA PHE A 78 13.00 17.83 -10.93
C PHE A 78 12.71 18.27 -12.37
N GLU A 79 13.72 18.72 -13.12
CA GLU A 79 13.58 19.11 -14.53
C GLU A 79 13.12 17.93 -15.42
N GLU A 80 13.60 16.72 -15.17
CA GLU A 80 13.15 15.51 -15.87
C GLU A 80 11.71 15.14 -15.52
N PHE A 81 11.29 15.28 -14.26
CA PHE A 81 9.90 15.03 -13.87
C PHE A 81 8.94 16.04 -14.49
N GLU A 82 9.28 17.32 -14.52
CA GLU A 82 8.46 18.35 -15.18
C GLU A 82 8.28 18.09 -16.68
N LYS A 83 9.32 17.58 -17.36
CA LYS A 83 9.23 17.20 -18.78
C LYS A 83 8.32 16.00 -19.02
N ASN A 84 8.29 15.02 -18.11
CA ASN A 84 7.47 13.82 -18.25
C ASN A 84 6.00 14.03 -17.82
N LEU A 85 5.69 15.14 -17.15
CA LEU A 85 4.32 15.53 -16.73
C LEU A 85 3.62 16.45 -17.75
N LYS A 86 4.29 16.87 -18.82
CA LYS A 86 3.73 17.61 -19.96
C LYS A 86 3.34 16.65 -21.09
#